data_AF-A0A183GGG4-F1
#
_entry.id   AF-A0A183GGG4-F1
#
_cell.length_a   1.000
_cell.length_b   1.000
_cell.length_c   1.000
_cell.angle_alpha   90.00
_cell.angle_beta   90.00
_cell.angle_gamma   90.00
#
_symmetry.space_group_name_H-M   'P 1'
#
loop_
_entity.id
_entity.type
_entity.pdbx_description
1 polymer ?
#
loop_
_entity_poly.entity_id
_entity_poly.type
_entity_poly.pdbx_seq_one_letter_code
_entity_poly.pdbx_strand_id
1 'polypeptide(L)'
;MWPADEAALWSHIAARESSTVGRRPDKVPTYWAAILHSMLSRSSHRPAPDLRKQLHGGLELSKGMLSCFLTEVIEAAGRINYLKIRTKSFDDAVSRHELTCLRKVLGHPLVDMESVSYDLNRKVTEEYLVDMVKIEKVICYVKENYIRNHIARYGTWPPCNIEETAPRALIRAHELGIDPNTPRHVCNYGPVSIDAYSAVDLQSNMLFIMLENAIPYLKNKTISLMRNRVFAEYINKLEQQQSSGHSWKDTRLLLAYLLNPAQLQDRVDYIKRYDQSPTLEELTDYLVIRVVPKEKELKVQYRGFGCKTLEDRFRSLAQEKNAMRYLDEYSHEQAMSLSELDLVKKRHVFRNLYKAYRGHRILYVLIHAKAWNNHFRRVTVDVVVRETSDRIFSVNIFSKTHLAYQRTLVYIPNGQQGYYWQGQDGGIEGLNQGTWVIVYIAQIKTPLEGYRTLTIYYVKGMT
;
A
#
# COMPACT_ATOMS: atom_id res chain seq x y z
N MET A 1 -16.93 -35.40 -10.97
CA MET A 1 -18.08 -36.29 -10.70
C MET A 1 -17.79 -36.89 -9.34
N TRP A 2 -18.50 -36.49 -8.29
CA TRP A 2 -18.20 -36.97 -6.92
C TRP A 2 -18.78 -38.38 -6.73
N PRO A 3 -18.16 -39.25 -5.92
CA PRO A 3 -18.70 -40.57 -5.60
C PRO A 3 -20.04 -40.46 -4.86
N ALA A 4 -20.94 -41.42 -5.10
CA ALA A 4 -22.28 -41.46 -4.52
C ALA A 4 -22.28 -41.41 -2.97
N ASP A 5 -21.19 -41.83 -2.35
CA ASP A 5 -21.03 -41.91 -0.90
C ASP A 5 -20.90 -40.54 -0.23
N GLU A 6 -20.34 -39.53 -0.91
CA GLU A 6 -20.28 -38.16 -0.39
C GLU A 6 -21.67 -37.49 -0.40
N ALA A 7 -22.49 -37.76 -1.42
CA ALA A 7 -23.85 -37.22 -1.50
C ALA A 7 -24.78 -37.80 -0.41
N ALA A 8 -24.56 -39.06 -0.04
CA ALA A 8 -25.25 -39.72 1.07
C ALA A 8 -24.86 -39.09 2.43
N LEU A 9 -23.56 -38.77 2.62
CA LEU A 9 -23.06 -38.12 3.84
C LEU A 9 -23.67 -36.71 4.03
N TRP A 10 -23.74 -35.92 2.97
CA TRP A 10 -24.35 -34.58 3.00
C TRP A 10 -25.86 -34.60 3.24
N SER A 11 -26.56 -35.61 2.71
CA SER A 11 -27.99 -35.81 2.99
C SER A 11 -28.24 -36.20 4.45
N HIS A 12 -27.33 -36.99 5.04
CA HIS A 12 -27.42 -37.41 6.43
C HIS A 12 -27.12 -36.27 7.42
N ILE A 13 -26.21 -35.36 7.07
CA ILE A 13 -25.88 -34.16 7.86
C ILE A 13 -27.04 -33.16 7.83
N ALA A 14 -27.64 -32.92 6.66
CA ALA A 14 -28.80 -32.04 6.51
C ALA A 14 -30.04 -32.54 7.28
N ALA A 15 -30.25 -33.87 7.33
CA ALA A 15 -31.32 -34.47 8.12
C ALA A 15 -31.10 -34.35 9.64
N ARG A 16 -29.84 -34.30 10.09
CA ARG A 16 -29.47 -34.24 11.52
C ARG A 16 -29.56 -32.82 12.10
N GLU A 17 -29.36 -31.79 11.28
CA GLU A 17 -29.61 -30.39 11.69
C GLU A 17 -31.11 -30.05 11.75
N SER A 18 -31.95 -30.77 11.00
CA SER A 18 -33.41 -30.61 11.04
C SER A 18 -34.06 -31.11 12.33
N SER A 19 -33.45 -32.05 13.06
CA SER A 19 -34.03 -32.62 14.29
C SER A 19 -33.64 -31.87 15.56
N THR A 20 -32.60 -31.02 15.50
CA THR A 20 -32.12 -30.21 16.63
C THR A 20 -32.82 -28.86 16.77
N VAL A 21 -33.52 -28.42 15.73
CA VAL A 21 -34.35 -27.21 15.75
C VAL A 21 -35.80 -27.65 15.67
N GLY A 22 -36.47 -27.78 16.83
CA GLY A 22 -37.85 -28.28 16.96
C GLY A 22 -38.89 -27.53 16.11
N ARG A 23 -38.94 -27.85 14.81
CA ARG A 23 -39.90 -27.35 13.84
C ARG A 23 -40.56 -28.54 13.14
N ARG A 24 -41.86 -28.40 12.91
CA ARG A 24 -42.73 -29.46 12.38
C ARG A 24 -42.23 -29.97 11.01
N PRO A 25 -42.37 -31.28 10.71
CA PRO A 25 -41.74 -31.92 9.55
C PRO A 25 -42.29 -31.49 8.18
N ASP A 26 -43.42 -30.79 8.15
CA ASP A 26 -44.23 -30.65 6.93
C ASP A 26 -43.94 -29.35 6.16
N LYS A 27 -42.92 -28.59 6.60
CA LYS A 27 -42.47 -27.35 5.96
C LYS A 27 -40.94 -27.27 5.92
N VAL A 28 -40.31 -28.26 5.28
CA VAL A 28 -38.93 -28.13 4.79
C VAL A 28 -39.00 -27.47 3.41
N PRO A 29 -38.53 -26.22 3.20
CA PRO A 29 -38.63 -25.62 1.89
C PRO A 29 -37.61 -26.28 0.97
N THR A 30 -38.14 -26.87 -0.10
CA THR A 30 -37.62 -27.15 -1.44
C THR A 30 -36.63 -26.12 -2.05
N TYR A 31 -36.30 -25.04 -1.32
CA TYR A 31 -35.41 -23.96 -1.67
C TYR A 31 -33.94 -24.37 -1.76
N TRP A 32 -33.44 -25.16 -0.80
CA TRP A 32 -32.02 -25.58 -0.80
C TRP A 32 -31.70 -26.64 -1.86
N ALA A 33 -32.63 -27.57 -2.09
CA ALA A 33 -32.52 -28.56 -3.17
C ALA A 33 -32.56 -27.89 -4.55
N ALA A 34 -33.40 -26.86 -4.74
CA ALA A 34 -33.47 -26.11 -6.00
C ALA A 34 -32.20 -25.30 -6.30
N ILE A 35 -31.53 -24.77 -5.27
CA ILE A 35 -30.26 -24.02 -5.43
C ILE A 35 -29.13 -24.94 -5.88
N LEU A 36 -28.99 -26.11 -5.24
CA LEU A 36 -28.00 -27.13 -5.62
C LEU A 36 -28.28 -27.68 -7.03
N HIS A 37 -29.54 -27.93 -7.39
CA HIS A 37 -29.91 -28.42 -8.72
C HIS A 37 -29.72 -27.36 -9.83
N SER A 38 -29.87 -26.08 -9.51
CA SER A 38 -29.58 -24.94 -10.41
C SER A 38 -28.07 -24.74 -10.63
N MET A 39 -27.25 -24.99 -9.60
CA MET A 39 -25.79 -24.93 -9.72
C MET A 39 -25.22 -26.10 -10.53
N LEU A 40 -25.83 -27.28 -10.45
CA LEU A 40 -25.40 -28.46 -11.20
C LEU A 40 -25.87 -28.46 -12.67
N SER A 41 -27.03 -27.87 -12.96
CA SER A 41 -27.62 -27.86 -14.32
C SER A 41 -27.05 -26.80 -15.28
N ARG A 42 -26.30 -25.81 -14.79
CA ARG A 42 -25.70 -24.73 -15.61
C ARG A 42 -24.38 -25.11 -16.32
N SER A 43 -24.06 -26.39 -16.42
CA SER A 43 -22.85 -26.89 -17.10
C SER A 43 -23.02 -27.08 -18.62
N SER A 44 -24.22 -26.87 -19.18
CA SER A 44 -24.46 -26.95 -20.62
C SER A 44 -25.02 -25.62 -21.14
N HIS A 45 -24.14 -24.80 -21.74
CA HIS A 45 -24.39 -23.86 -22.87
C HIS A 45 -23.27 -22.80 -22.87
N ARG A 46 -22.32 -22.96 -23.80
CA ARG A 46 -21.21 -22.02 -24.04
C ARG A 46 -21.65 -20.92 -25.01
N PRO A 47 -21.27 -19.65 -24.76
CA PRO A 47 -20.89 -18.72 -25.82
C PRO A 47 -19.37 -18.49 -25.85
N ALA A 48 -18.90 -17.92 -26.96
CA ALA A 48 -17.55 -17.94 -27.52
C ALA A 48 -16.34 -17.73 -26.57
N PRO A 49 -15.20 -18.40 -26.84
CA PRO A 49 -14.04 -18.49 -25.92
C PRO A 49 -13.15 -17.24 -25.82
N ASP A 50 -13.27 -16.23 -26.69
CA ASP A 50 -12.24 -15.18 -26.79
C ASP A 50 -12.39 -14.02 -25.80
N LEU A 51 -13.60 -13.58 -25.43
CA LEU A 51 -13.75 -12.47 -24.48
C LEU A 51 -13.45 -12.86 -23.03
N ARG A 52 -13.64 -14.13 -22.67
CA ARG A 52 -13.43 -14.62 -21.29
C ARG A 52 -11.96 -14.76 -20.94
N LYS A 53 -11.09 -15.01 -21.93
CA LYS A 53 -9.63 -15.01 -21.72
C LYS A 53 -9.10 -13.61 -21.40
N GLN A 54 -9.69 -12.55 -21.97
CA GLN A 54 -9.31 -11.16 -21.68
C GLN A 54 -9.84 -10.62 -20.35
N LEU A 55 -10.98 -11.12 -19.86
CA LEU A 55 -11.57 -10.67 -18.59
C LEU A 55 -11.10 -11.44 -17.34
N HIS A 56 -10.55 -12.65 -17.51
CA HIS A 56 -10.00 -13.46 -16.40
C HIS A 56 -8.47 -13.55 -16.36
N GLY A 57 -7.77 -13.25 -17.47
CA GLY A 57 -6.34 -12.98 -17.43
C GLY A 57 -6.13 -11.53 -17.05
N GLY A 58 -5.67 -11.25 -15.83
CA GLY A 58 -5.31 -9.89 -15.44
C GLY A 58 -4.39 -9.27 -16.49
N LEU A 59 -4.84 -8.18 -17.12
CA LEU A 59 -4.03 -7.42 -18.06
C LEU A 59 -2.80 -6.87 -17.32
N GLU A 60 -1.63 -7.45 -17.59
CA GLU A 60 -0.35 -6.84 -17.28
C GLU A 60 -0.17 -5.66 -18.24
N LEU A 61 -0.61 -4.47 -17.78
CA LEU A 61 -0.57 -3.25 -18.56
C LEU A 61 0.88 -2.72 -18.60
N SER A 62 1.54 -2.84 -19.76
CA SER A 62 2.82 -2.18 -20.03
C SER A 62 2.62 -0.68 -20.33
N LYS A 63 3.72 0.10 -20.23
CA LYS A 63 3.75 1.56 -20.48
C LYS A 63 3.20 1.88 -21.88
N GLY A 64 2.08 2.59 -21.93
CA GLY A 64 1.32 2.94 -23.15
C GLY A 64 -0.10 2.38 -23.13
N MET A 65 -0.29 1.22 -22.51
CA MET A 65 -1.57 0.52 -22.49
C MET A 65 -2.58 1.16 -21.53
N LEU A 66 -2.14 1.84 -20.47
CA LEU A 66 -3.05 2.59 -19.59
C LEU A 66 -3.63 3.84 -20.28
N SER A 67 -2.83 4.52 -21.10
CA SER A 67 -3.27 5.68 -21.89
C SER A 67 -4.27 5.24 -22.95
N CYS A 68 -3.97 4.17 -23.70
CA CYS A 68 -4.91 3.59 -24.66
C CYS A 68 -6.16 3.04 -23.97
N PHE A 69 -6.03 2.33 -22.84
CA PHE A 69 -7.15 1.81 -22.07
C PHE A 69 -8.04 2.94 -21.52
N LEU A 70 -7.47 4.02 -20.99
CA LEU A 70 -8.26 5.16 -20.52
C LEU A 70 -8.95 5.87 -21.68
N THR A 71 -8.29 6.04 -22.82
CA THR A 71 -8.92 6.59 -24.04
C THR A 71 -10.04 5.68 -24.54
N GLU A 72 -9.83 4.37 -24.61
CA GLU A 72 -10.83 3.37 -24.99
C GLU A 72 -12.00 3.31 -23.99
N VAL A 73 -11.73 3.42 -22.69
CA VAL A 73 -12.77 3.48 -21.65
C VAL A 73 -13.55 4.79 -21.73
N ILE A 74 -12.91 5.92 -22.01
CA ILE A 74 -13.57 7.21 -22.21
C ILE A 74 -14.45 7.19 -23.48
N GLU A 75 -13.95 6.62 -24.58
CA GLU A 75 -14.70 6.44 -25.82
C GLU A 75 -15.84 5.43 -25.67
N ALA A 76 -15.61 4.31 -24.97
CA ALA A 76 -16.62 3.30 -24.68
C ALA A 76 -17.68 3.84 -23.71
N ALA A 77 -17.30 4.59 -22.67
CA ALA A 77 -18.25 5.28 -21.78
C ALA A 77 -19.05 6.36 -22.52
N GLY A 78 -18.50 6.92 -23.61
CA GLY A 78 -19.24 7.75 -24.56
C GLY A 78 -20.35 7.00 -25.30
N ARG A 79 -20.17 5.69 -25.54
CA ARG A 79 -21.08 4.81 -26.32
C ARG A 79 -21.95 3.87 -25.47
N ILE A 80 -21.70 3.74 -24.16
CA ILE A 80 -22.50 2.88 -23.28
C ILE A 80 -23.87 3.53 -23.04
N ASN A 81 -24.87 2.99 -23.72
CA ASN A 81 -26.27 3.26 -23.45
C ASN A 81 -26.65 2.57 -22.12
N TYR A 82 -26.74 3.34 -21.04
CA TYR A 82 -27.11 2.85 -19.69
C TYR A 82 -28.53 2.28 -19.59
N LEU A 83 -29.23 2.13 -20.72
CA LEU A 83 -30.60 1.61 -20.84
C LEU A 83 -30.69 0.08 -21.04
N LYS A 84 -29.62 -0.69 -20.77
CA LYS A 84 -29.71 -2.16 -20.88
C LYS A 84 -30.48 -2.77 -19.70
N ILE A 85 -31.51 -3.51 -20.10
CA ILE A 85 -32.58 -4.19 -19.34
C ILE A 85 -32.05 -4.94 -18.11
N ARG A 86 -32.61 -4.62 -16.94
CA ARG A 86 -32.48 -5.40 -15.68
C ARG A 86 -32.95 -6.84 -15.92
N THR A 87 -32.02 -7.79 -15.87
CA THR A 87 -32.35 -9.22 -15.80
C THR A 87 -32.78 -9.57 -14.38
N LYS A 88 -34.03 -10.06 -14.21
CA LYS A 88 -34.69 -10.42 -12.94
C LYS A 88 -34.05 -11.59 -12.17
N SER A 89 -32.79 -11.48 -11.76
CA SER A 89 -32.08 -12.49 -10.96
C SER A 89 -31.09 -11.80 -10.04
N PHE A 90 -31.36 -11.81 -8.72
CA PHE A 90 -30.63 -11.07 -7.68
C PHE A 90 -30.64 -9.53 -7.85
N ASP A 91 -31.83 -8.96 -8.04
CA ASP A 91 -32.01 -7.55 -8.42
C ASP A 91 -31.82 -6.52 -7.29
N ASP A 92 -31.82 -6.91 -6.01
CA ASP A 92 -31.64 -5.95 -4.93
C ASP A 92 -30.15 -5.72 -4.60
N ALA A 93 -29.76 -4.46 -4.50
CA ALA A 93 -28.43 -4.05 -4.08
C ALA A 93 -28.14 -4.51 -2.64
N VAL A 94 -29.17 -4.57 -1.79
CA VAL A 94 -29.05 -5.04 -0.40
C VAL A 94 -28.62 -6.49 -0.36
N SER A 95 -29.33 -7.39 -1.05
CA SER A 95 -28.99 -8.81 -1.07
C SER A 95 -27.60 -9.07 -1.65
N ARG A 96 -27.17 -8.31 -2.67
CA ARG A 96 -25.79 -8.41 -3.19
C ARG A 96 -24.76 -8.00 -2.14
N HIS A 97 -25.03 -6.95 -1.36
CA HIS A 97 -24.16 -6.53 -0.28
C HIS A 97 -24.06 -7.60 0.83
N GLU A 98 -25.20 -8.16 1.24
CA GLU A 98 -25.26 -9.23 2.24
C GLU A 98 -24.46 -10.46 1.80
N LEU A 99 -24.58 -10.88 0.54
CA LEU A 99 -23.79 -11.99 -0.01
C LEU A 99 -22.28 -11.73 0.05
N THR A 100 -21.83 -10.48 -0.15
CA THR A 100 -20.39 -10.17 -0.04
C THR A 100 -19.83 -10.35 1.37
N CYS A 101 -20.68 -10.26 2.41
CA CYS A 101 -20.30 -10.52 3.79
C CYS A 101 -20.03 -12.01 4.06
N LEU A 102 -20.59 -12.92 3.25
CA LEU A 102 -20.47 -14.37 3.44
C LEU A 102 -19.15 -14.96 2.93
N ARG A 103 -18.25 -14.15 2.35
CA ARG A 103 -17.00 -14.63 1.74
C ARG A 103 -16.08 -15.44 2.68
N LYS A 104 -16.22 -15.28 4.00
CA LYS A 104 -15.40 -15.98 5.02
C LYS A 104 -16.09 -17.20 5.66
N VAL A 105 -17.34 -17.48 5.31
CA VAL A 105 -18.14 -18.55 5.95
C VAL A 105 -17.54 -19.93 5.70
N LEU A 106 -16.90 -20.13 4.53
CA LEU A 106 -16.28 -21.40 4.16
C LEU A 106 -14.91 -21.65 4.82
N GLY A 107 -14.51 -20.81 5.78
CA GLY A 107 -13.24 -20.92 6.48
C GLY A 107 -12.07 -20.26 5.75
N HIS A 108 -10.86 -20.63 6.15
CA HIS A 108 -9.60 -20.08 5.64
C HIS A 108 -8.75 -21.23 5.05
N PRO A 109 -8.16 -21.04 3.85
CA PRO A 109 -7.28 -22.05 3.28
C PRO A 109 -6.03 -22.24 4.14
N LEU A 110 -5.47 -23.44 4.09
CA LEU A 110 -4.13 -23.69 4.59
C LEU A 110 -3.11 -22.95 3.71
N VAL A 111 -2.11 -22.39 4.37
CA VAL A 111 -1.12 -21.52 3.73
C VAL A 111 0.06 -22.35 3.26
N ASP A 112 0.43 -22.20 1.99
CA ASP A 112 1.67 -22.77 1.45
C ASP A 112 2.83 -21.81 1.73
N MET A 113 3.65 -22.16 2.72
CA MET A 113 4.77 -21.31 3.14
C MET A 113 5.91 -21.30 2.12
N GLU A 114 6.14 -22.41 1.41
CA GLU A 114 7.26 -22.55 0.47
C GLU A 114 7.03 -21.71 -0.78
N SER A 115 5.91 -21.96 -1.46
CA SER A 115 5.54 -21.27 -2.69
C SER A 115 5.50 -19.75 -2.48
N VAL A 116 4.99 -19.30 -1.33
CA VAL A 116 4.91 -17.87 -1.02
C VAL A 116 6.26 -17.26 -0.71
N SER A 117 7.15 -17.99 -0.04
CA SER A 117 8.50 -17.49 0.23
C SER A 117 9.27 -17.25 -1.07
N TYR A 118 9.17 -18.20 -2.02
CA TYR A 118 9.76 -18.07 -3.34
C TYR A 118 9.12 -16.94 -4.17
N ASP A 119 7.79 -16.86 -4.19
CA ASP A 119 7.07 -15.81 -4.91
C ASP A 119 7.33 -14.41 -4.34
N LEU A 120 7.43 -14.29 -3.01
CA LEU A 120 7.80 -13.04 -2.36
C LEU A 120 9.21 -12.62 -2.76
N ASN A 121 10.20 -13.52 -2.64
CA ASN A 121 11.58 -13.26 -3.02
C ASN A 121 11.65 -12.78 -4.49
N ARG A 122 11.04 -13.55 -5.41
CA ARG A 122 10.97 -13.21 -6.84
C ARG A 122 10.44 -11.79 -7.08
N LYS A 123 9.35 -11.37 -6.42
CA LYS A 123 8.75 -10.03 -6.60
C LYS A 123 9.64 -8.90 -6.08
N VAL A 124 10.32 -9.13 -4.95
CA VAL A 124 11.17 -8.09 -4.35
C VAL A 124 12.53 -7.98 -5.02
N THR A 125 12.97 -9.00 -5.76
CA THR A 125 14.22 -8.98 -6.55
C THR A 125 14.00 -8.72 -8.04
N GLU A 126 12.75 -8.53 -8.48
CA GLU A 126 12.46 -8.27 -9.89
C GLU A 126 13.08 -6.94 -10.35
N GLU A 127 13.79 -6.97 -11.48
CA GLU A 127 14.44 -5.77 -12.03
C GLU A 127 13.49 -4.97 -12.92
N TYR A 128 13.58 -3.64 -12.86
CA TYR A 128 12.75 -2.74 -13.66
C TYR A 128 13.58 -1.69 -14.38
N LEU A 129 13.23 -1.47 -15.65
CA LEU A 129 13.69 -0.32 -16.41
C LEU A 129 12.84 0.91 -16.08
N VAL A 130 13.42 1.80 -15.28
CA VAL A 130 12.78 3.03 -14.83
C VAL A 130 13.17 4.18 -15.77
N ASP A 131 12.17 5.01 -16.09
CA ASP A 131 12.35 6.18 -16.92
C ASP A 131 12.64 7.38 -16.02
N MET A 132 13.89 7.86 -16.05
CA MET A 132 14.37 8.91 -15.16
C MET A 132 13.68 10.26 -15.39
N VAL A 133 13.26 10.55 -16.62
CA VAL A 133 12.52 11.79 -16.93
C VAL A 133 11.19 11.81 -16.18
N LYS A 134 10.53 10.65 -16.10
CA LYS A 134 9.29 10.52 -15.32
C LYS A 134 9.53 10.60 -13.82
N ILE A 135 10.68 10.13 -13.33
CA ILE A 135 11.03 10.28 -11.91
C ILE A 135 11.24 11.74 -11.55
N GLU A 136 11.89 12.52 -12.42
CA GLU A 136 12.03 13.96 -12.22
C GLU A 136 10.65 14.66 -12.14
N LYS A 137 9.72 14.30 -13.04
CA LYS A 137 8.33 14.78 -12.97
C LYS A 137 7.64 14.41 -11.65
N VAL A 138 7.87 13.20 -11.14
CA VAL A 138 7.34 12.78 -9.84
C VAL A 138 7.89 13.67 -8.72
N ILE A 139 9.18 13.99 -8.73
CA ILE A 139 9.79 14.94 -7.78
C ILE A 139 9.09 16.30 -7.86
N CYS A 140 8.94 16.83 -9.07
CA CYS A 140 8.25 18.09 -9.31
C CYS A 140 6.80 18.10 -8.78
N TYR A 141 6.04 17.02 -8.96
CA TYR A 141 4.68 16.89 -8.41
C TYR A 141 4.65 16.85 -6.88
N VAL A 142 5.65 16.23 -6.24
CA VAL A 142 5.75 16.26 -4.78
C VAL A 142 6.07 17.69 -4.30
N LYS A 143 7.02 18.38 -4.96
CA LYS A 143 7.38 19.78 -4.67
C LYS A 143 6.19 20.73 -4.86
N GLU A 144 5.50 20.66 -6.00
CA GLU A 144 4.30 21.46 -6.29
C GLU A 144 3.23 21.25 -5.20
N ASN A 145 2.92 19.99 -4.89
CA ASN A 145 1.91 19.66 -3.89
C ASN A 145 2.27 20.21 -2.51
N TYR A 146 3.54 20.10 -2.11
CA TYR A 146 4.02 20.66 -0.87
C TYR A 146 3.87 22.18 -0.82
N ILE A 147 4.37 22.88 -1.84
CA ILE A 147 4.34 24.35 -1.93
C ILE A 147 2.90 24.86 -1.88
N ARG A 148 2.01 24.31 -2.71
CA ARG A 148 0.63 24.78 -2.80
C ARG A 148 -0.14 24.57 -1.50
N ASN A 149 0.03 23.42 -0.86
CA ASN A 149 -0.63 23.15 0.43
C ASN A 149 0.00 23.96 1.57
N HIS A 150 1.29 24.26 1.50
CA HIS A 150 1.93 25.19 2.45
C HIS A 150 1.36 26.61 2.32
N ILE A 151 1.22 27.12 1.10
CA ILE A 151 0.60 28.43 0.84
C ILE A 151 -0.86 28.43 1.30
N ALA A 152 -1.63 27.39 0.99
CA ALA A 152 -3.03 27.30 1.40
C ALA A 152 -3.19 27.29 2.93
N ARG A 153 -2.22 26.75 3.66
CA ARG A 153 -2.25 26.62 5.11
C ARG A 153 -1.69 27.83 5.86
N TYR A 154 -0.58 28.38 5.39
CA TYR A 154 0.18 29.43 6.10
C TYR A 154 0.11 30.78 5.40
N GLY A 155 -0.44 30.86 4.19
CA GLY A 155 -0.50 32.08 3.39
C GLY A 155 0.85 32.49 2.80
N THR A 156 1.89 31.66 2.94
CA THR A 156 3.26 31.94 2.51
C THR A 156 3.89 30.74 1.84
N TRP A 157 4.91 30.98 1.01
CA TRP A 157 5.72 29.92 0.42
C TRP A 157 6.55 29.21 1.50
N PRO A 158 6.82 27.90 1.34
CA PRO A 158 7.77 27.22 2.21
C PRO A 158 9.18 27.77 1.95
N PRO A 159 10.09 27.67 2.94
CA PRO A 159 11.50 27.96 2.73
C PRO A 159 12.05 27.17 1.53
N CYS A 160 12.46 27.87 0.47
CA CYS A 160 13.03 27.28 -0.72
C CYS A 160 13.94 28.28 -1.44
N ASN A 161 14.90 27.76 -2.21
CA ASN A 161 15.71 28.52 -3.14
C ASN A 161 15.22 28.23 -4.56
N ILE A 162 15.09 29.27 -5.38
CA ILE A 162 14.71 29.12 -6.78
C ILE A 162 15.90 29.53 -7.63
N GLU A 163 16.30 28.66 -8.55
CA GLU A 163 17.38 28.98 -9.49
C GLU A 163 16.99 30.16 -10.39
N GLU A 164 17.97 31.00 -10.76
CA GLU A 164 17.73 32.17 -11.62
C GLU A 164 17.24 31.79 -13.03
N THR A 165 17.50 30.55 -13.45
CA THR A 165 17.06 29.95 -14.72
C THR A 165 15.58 29.56 -14.71
N ALA A 166 14.91 29.64 -13.56
CA ALA A 166 13.51 29.24 -13.44
C ALA A 166 12.59 30.12 -14.30
N PRO A 167 11.44 29.58 -14.77
CA PRO A 167 10.48 30.36 -15.51
C PRO A 167 10.00 31.60 -14.73
N ARG A 168 9.90 32.73 -15.43
CA ARG A 168 9.50 34.02 -14.83
C ARG A 168 8.21 33.93 -14.02
N ALA A 169 7.23 33.14 -14.47
CA ALA A 169 5.99 32.91 -13.73
C ALA A 169 6.25 32.35 -12.33
N LEU A 170 7.09 31.32 -12.22
CA LEU A 170 7.42 30.69 -10.94
C LEU A 170 8.19 31.66 -10.01
N ILE A 171 9.18 32.38 -10.55
CA ILE A 171 9.94 33.39 -9.80
C ILE A 171 8.99 34.46 -9.24
N ARG A 172 8.08 34.98 -10.08
CA ARG A 172 7.10 35.99 -9.65
C ARG A 172 6.08 35.45 -8.65
N ALA A 173 5.70 34.18 -8.75
CA ALA A 173 4.79 33.56 -7.79
C ALA A 173 5.44 33.50 -6.39
N HIS A 174 6.73 33.15 -6.34
CA HIS A 174 7.51 33.14 -5.11
C HIS A 174 7.72 34.54 -4.52
N GLU A 175 8.14 35.52 -5.33
CA GLU A 175 8.31 36.92 -4.88
C GLU A 175 7.01 37.53 -4.32
N LEU A 176 5.87 37.19 -4.93
CA LEU A 176 4.56 37.69 -4.53
C LEU A 176 3.91 36.86 -3.40
N GLY A 177 4.48 35.71 -3.06
CA GLY A 177 3.94 34.82 -2.03
C GLY A 177 2.61 34.12 -2.39
N ILE A 178 2.30 33.95 -3.68
CA ILE A 178 0.99 33.44 -4.15
C ILE A 178 1.09 32.05 -4.80
N ASP A 179 -0.02 31.28 -4.81
CA ASP A 179 -0.09 30.00 -5.54
C ASP A 179 0.09 30.25 -7.05
N PRO A 180 1.08 29.60 -7.71
CA PRO A 180 1.30 29.70 -9.16
C PRO A 180 0.06 29.41 -10.01
N ASN A 181 -0.87 28.60 -9.50
CA ASN A 181 -2.10 28.22 -10.21
C ASN A 181 -3.27 29.18 -9.96
N THR A 182 -3.05 30.29 -9.25
CA THR A 182 -4.09 31.30 -9.03
C THR A 182 -4.48 31.94 -10.37
N PRO A 183 -5.78 32.08 -10.72
CA PRO A 183 -6.21 32.62 -12.02
C PRO A 183 -5.58 33.97 -12.37
N ARG A 184 -5.45 34.88 -11.39
CA ARG A 184 -4.82 36.19 -11.58
C ARG A 184 -3.33 36.07 -11.93
N HIS A 185 -2.61 35.15 -11.31
CA HIS A 185 -1.20 34.91 -11.60
C HIS A 185 -1.04 34.34 -13.02
N VAL A 186 -1.83 33.33 -13.35
CA VAL A 186 -1.83 32.68 -14.68
C VAL A 186 -2.16 33.68 -15.79
N CYS A 187 -3.11 34.60 -15.59
CA CYS A 187 -3.40 35.65 -16.58
C CYS A 187 -2.23 36.63 -16.77
N ASN A 188 -1.48 36.95 -15.72
CA ASN A 188 -0.44 37.98 -15.77
C ASN A 188 0.92 37.44 -16.25
N TYR A 189 1.26 36.20 -15.89
CA TYR A 189 2.58 35.62 -16.10
C TYR A 189 2.57 34.31 -16.89
N GLY A 190 1.40 33.75 -17.18
CA GLY A 190 1.23 32.46 -17.85
C GLY A 190 1.14 31.27 -16.88
N PRO A 191 0.74 30.09 -17.36
CA PRO A 191 0.71 28.88 -16.55
C PRO A 191 2.13 28.36 -16.27
N VAL A 192 2.34 27.81 -15.09
CA VAL A 192 3.61 27.17 -14.71
C VAL A 192 3.55 25.69 -15.06
N SER A 193 4.48 25.23 -15.91
CA SER A 193 4.64 23.80 -16.21
C SER A 193 5.14 23.04 -14.97
N ILE A 194 4.76 21.78 -14.82
CA ILE A 194 5.26 20.95 -13.72
C ILE A 194 6.79 20.83 -13.75
N ASP A 195 7.37 20.77 -14.94
CA ASP A 195 8.83 20.64 -15.11
C ASP A 195 9.59 21.85 -14.55
N ALA A 196 8.94 23.01 -14.39
CA ALA A 196 9.52 24.21 -13.80
C ALA A 196 9.92 24.03 -12.32
N TYR A 197 9.26 23.12 -11.59
CA TYR A 197 9.57 22.85 -10.19
C TYR A 197 10.88 22.09 -9.98
N SER A 198 11.54 21.65 -11.05
CA SER A 198 12.91 21.10 -10.99
C SER A 198 13.89 22.14 -10.45
N ALA A 199 13.72 23.41 -10.84
CA ALA A 199 14.54 24.56 -10.44
C ALA A 199 14.29 25.05 -8.99
N VAL A 200 13.44 24.35 -8.22
CA VAL A 200 13.15 24.68 -6.82
C VAL A 200 13.89 23.73 -5.89
N ASP A 201 14.77 24.26 -5.05
CA ASP A 201 15.44 23.52 -3.99
C ASP A 201 14.75 23.81 -2.64
N LEU A 202 14.11 22.78 -2.08
CA LEU A 202 13.41 22.91 -0.81
C LEU A 202 14.40 23.02 0.35
N GLN A 203 14.12 23.90 1.30
CA GLN A 203 14.90 24.02 2.52
C GLN A 203 14.16 23.39 3.71
N SER A 204 14.89 23.21 4.81
CA SER A 204 14.33 22.67 6.05
C SER A 204 13.20 23.55 6.57
N ASN A 205 12.04 22.91 6.82
CA ASN A 205 10.86 23.59 7.34
C ASN A 205 10.18 22.80 8.47
N MET A 206 10.46 21.49 8.59
CA MET A 206 9.85 20.63 9.60
C MET A 206 10.90 19.99 10.47
N LEU A 207 10.69 20.01 11.79
CA LEU A 207 11.54 19.25 12.71
C LEU A 207 11.22 17.76 12.63
N PHE A 208 12.26 16.92 12.49
CA PHE A 208 12.13 15.46 12.54
C PHE A 208 11.94 14.97 13.97
N ILE A 209 10.82 14.31 14.24
CA ILE A 209 10.51 13.77 15.56
C ILE A 209 11.19 12.40 15.74
N MET A 210 12.22 12.34 16.60
CA MET A 210 12.97 11.10 16.89
C MET A 210 12.28 10.12 17.85
N LEU A 211 11.15 10.52 18.44
CA LEU A 211 10.40 9.73 19.44
C LEU A 211 11.21 9.47 20.73
N GLU A 212 11.70 10.55 21.34
CA GLU A 212 12.46 10.51 22.60
C GLU A 212 11.72 9.78 23.72
N ASN A 213 10.39 9.85 23.75
CA ASN A 213 9.56 8.99 24.61
C ASN A 213 8.92 7.86 23.78
N ALA A 214 9.39 6.63 23.95
CA ALA A 214 8.87 5.46 23.25
C ALA A 214 7.57 4.89 23.84
N ILE A 215 7.25 5.19 25.10
CA ILE A 215 6.15 4.54 25.85
C ILE A 215 4.80 4.61 25.11
N PRO A 216 4.37 5.76 24.56
CA PRO A 216 3.09 5.87 23.85
C PRO A 216 3.00 4.98 22.61
N TYR A 217 4.14 4.52 22.10
CA TYR A 217 4.24 3.75 20.86
C TYR A 217 4.52 2.27 21.08
N LEU A 218 4.70 1.85 22.33
CA LEU A 218 4.80 0.46 22.71
C LEU A 218 3.45 -0.21 22.54
N LYS A 219 3.42 -1.23 21.68
CA LYS A 219 2.25 -2.08 21.44
C LYS A 219 2.68 -3.52 21.58
N ASN A 220 1.76 -4.41 21.92
CA ASN A 220 2.02 -5.84 21.90
C ASN A 220 2.15 -6.33 20.46
N LYS A 221 3.35 -6.17 19.88
CA LYS A 221 3.70 -6.63 18.52
C LYS A 221 4.91 -7.54 18.57
N THR A 222 5.02 -8.40 17.58
CA THR A 222 6.20 -9.23 17.36
C THR A 222 7.34 -8.38 16.80
N ILE A 223 8.56 -8.67 17.25
CA ILE A 223 9.81 -8.12 16.71
C ILE A 223 10.69 -9.26 16.21
N SER A 224 11.68 -8.89 15.39
CA SER A 224 12.75 -9.78 14.97
C SER A 224 13.92 -9.72 15.95
N LEU A 225 14.80 -10.72 15.87
CA LEU A 225 16.04 -10.77 16.61
C LEU A 225 17.17 -10.13 15.79
N MET A 226 18.26 -9.77 16.45
CA MET A 226 19.50 -9.32 15.81
C MET A 226 20.08 -10.41 14.91
N ARG A 227 20.87 -9.99 13.92
CA ARG A 227 21.36 -10.86 12.84
C ARG A 227 22.17 -12.03 13.37
N ASN A 228 23.10 -11.76 14.28
CA ASN A 228 23.92 -12.76 14.95
C ASN A 228 23.07 -13.87 15.61
N ARG A 229 22.02 -13.50 16.34
CA ARG A 229 21.10 -14.43 16.97
C ARG A 229 20.30 -15.18 15.93
N VAL A 230 19.76 -14.53 14.90
CA VAL A 230 19.04 -15.25 13.83
C VAL A 230 19.89 -16.35 13.19
N PHE A 231 21.16 -16.09 12.94
CA PHE A 231 22.07 -17.13 12.45
C PHE A 231 22.25 -18.26 13.46
N ALA A 232 22.57 -17.94 14.71
CA ALA A 232 22.76 -18.95 15.76
C ALA A 232 21.49 -19.76 16.07
N GLU A 233 20.31 -19.17 15.88
CA GLU A 233 19.04 -19.65 16.42
C GLU A 233 18.15 -20.29 15.37
N TYR A 234 18.11 -19.73 14.17
CA TYR A 234 17.25 -20.23 13.10
C TYR A 234 18.06 -20.87 11.99
N ILE A 235 19.17 -20.28 11.55
CA ILE A 235 19.88 -20.77 10.36
C ILE A 235 20.77 -21.97 10.72
N ASN A 236 21.69 -21.79 11.67
CA ASN A 236 22.68 -22.81 12.03
C ASN A 236 22.08 -23.96 12.86
N LYS A 237 21.05 -23.70 13.68
CA LYS A 237 20.35 -24.77 14.43
C LYS A 237 19.50 -25.66 13.53
N LEU A 238 18.96 -25.13 12.43
CA LEU A 238 18.28 -25.95 11.42
C LEU A 238 19.26 -26.94 10.78
N GLU A 239 20.53 -26.56 10.60
CA GLU A 239 21.59 -27.48 10.14
C GLU A 239 21.94 -28.54 11.19
N GLN A 240 21.71 -28.28 12.48
CA GLN A 240 22.11 -29.16 13.58
C GLN A 240 20.97 -29.95 14.25
N GLN A 241 19.71 -29.83 13.79
CA GLN A 241 18.53 -30.53 14.32
C GLN A 241 18.31 -30.41 15.85
N GLN A 242 18.78 -29.34 16.49
CA GLN A 242 18.62 -29.14 17.94
C GLN A 242 17.43 -28.24 18.28
N SER A 243 16.40 -28.84 18.88
CA SER A 243 15.16 -28.19 19.33
C SER A 243 15.31 -27.42 20.64
N SER A 244 16.16 -26.39 20.69
CA SER A 244 16.08 -25.40 21.77
C SER A 244 15.25 -24.20 21.29
N GLY A 245 13.95 -24.24 21.58
CA GLY A 245 13.03 -23.15 21.25
C GLY A 245 13.45 -21.85 21.90
N HIS A 246 13.40 -20.76 21.14
CA HIS A 246 13.73 -19.43 21.64
C HIS A 246 12.74 -18.98 22.72
N SER A 247 13.26 -18.25 23.71
CA SER A 247 12.42 -17.58 24.69
C SER A 247 11.52 -16.61 23.93
N TRP A 248 10.23 -16.92 23.84
CA TRP A 248 9.22 -16.09 23.19
C TRP A 248 9.23 -14.63 23.70
N LYS A 249 9.76 -14.42 24.92
CA LYS A 249 9.99 -13.11 25.56
C LYS A 249 10.85 -12.18 24.70
N ASP A 250 11.85 -12.70 23.99
CA ASP A 250 12.80 -11.90 23.19
C ASP A 250 12.18 -11.42 21.87
N THR A 251 11.07 -12.03 21.43
CA THR A 251 10.39 -11.69 20.17
C THR A 251 9.12 -10.85 20.39
N ARG A 252 8.78 -10.51 21.64
CA ARG A 252 7.62 -9.66 21.97
C ARG A 252 8.10 -8.27 22.37
N LEU A 253 7.64 -7.24 21.66
CA LEU A 253 8.10 -5.86 21.85
C LEU A 253 8.05 -5.40 23.31
N LEU A 254 6.93 -5.63 24.00
CA LEU A 254 6.77 -5.19 25.39
C LEU A 254 7.74 -5.90 26.33
N LEU A 255 7.97 -7.19 26.13
CA LEU A 255 8.86 -7.96 26.99
C LEU A 255 10.32 -7.65 26.69
N ALA A 256 10.70 -7.57 25.42
CA ALA A 256 12.03 -7.11 25.02
C ALA A 256 12.32 -5.71 25.58
N TYR A 257 11.34 -4.80 25.53
CA TYR A 257 11.46 -3.45 26.10
C TYR A 257 11.66 -3.47 27.62
N LEU A 258 10.88 -4.29 28.36
CA LEU A 258 10.95 -4.34 29.82
C LEU A 258 12.18 -5.09 30.35
N LEU A 259 12.63 -6.12 29.64
CA LEU A 259 13.71 -7.00 30.08
C LEU A 259 15.11 -6.50 29.67
N ASN A 260 15.21 -5.64 28.65
CA ASN A 260 16.48 -5.10 28.17
C ASN A 260 16.55 -3.56 28.29
N PRO A 261 16.60 -2.99 29.50
CA PRO A 261 16.63 -1.55 29.69
C PRO A 261 17.87 -0.87 29.07
N ALA A 262 19.00 -1.58 28.95
CA ALA A 262 20.20 -1.06 28.30
C ALA A 262 20.01 -0.75 26.80
N GLN A 263 19.20 -1.55 26.09
CA GLN A 263 18.86 -1.30 24.67
C GLN A 263 17.96 -0.06 24.49
N LEU A 264 17.38 0.47 25.57
CA LEU A 264 16.51 1.65 25.52
C LEU A 264 17.28 2.96 25.40
N GLN A 265 18.49 3.03 25.95
CA GLN A 265 19.30 4.24 25.93
C GLN A 265 19.87 4.54 24.53
N ASP A 266 20.11 3.51 23.72
CA ASP A 266 20.73 3.62 22.37
C ASP A 266 19.72 3.90 21.23
N ARG A 267 18.42 4.10 21.49
CA ARG A 267 17.45 4.26 20.37
C ARG A 267 17.64 5.55 19.57
N VAL A 268 17.88 6.67 20.26
CA VAL A 268 18.09 7.98 19.62
C VAL A 268 19.44 7.97 18.92
N ASP A 269 20.43 7.34 19.56
CA ASP A 269 21.77 7.20 19.01
C ASP A 269 21.79 6.29 17.78
N TYR A 270 21.02 5.20 17.76
CA TYR A 270 20.80 4.40 16.55
C TYR A 270 20.19 5.22 15.40
N ILE A 271 19.18 6.06 15.68
CA ILE A 271 18.57 6.92 14.65
C ILE A 271 19.61 7.92 14.11
N LYS A 272 20.41 8.55 14.99
CA LYS A 272 21.49 9.47 14.60
C LYS A 272 22.59 8.77 13.80
N ARG A 273 23.03 7.58 14.23
CA ARG A 273 23.98 6.74 13.48
C ARG A 273 23.43 6.40 12.10
N TYR A 274 22.17 6.00 12.01
CA TYR A 274 21.52 5.71 10.73
C TYR A 274 21.48 6.94 9.80
N ASP A 275 21.21 8.12 10.36
CA ASP A 275 21.20 9.38 9.63
C ASP A 275 22.59 9.77 9.10
N GLN A 276 23.63 9.57 9.92
CA GLN A 276 25.03 9.89 9.57
C GLN A 276 25.69 8.84 8.66
N SER A 277 25.27 7.58 8.74
CA SER A 277 25.92 6.47 8.04
C SER A 277 25.60 6.45 6.54
N PRO A 278 26.58 6.60 5.63
CA PRO A 278 26.31 6.65 4.20
C PRO A 278 25.95 5.27 3.60
N THR A 279 26.55 4.19 4.11
CA THR A 279 26.42 2.83 3.54
C THR A 279 25.57 1.88 4.38
N LEU A 280 25.30 2.22 5.65
CA LEU A 280 24.60 1.39 6.64
C LEU A 280 25.32 0.07 7.01
N GLU A 281 26.58 -0.11 6.62
CA GLU A 281 27.35 -1.35 6.84
C GLU A 281 27.55 -1.67 8.31
N GLU A 282 27.83 -0.65 9.12
CA GLU A 282 28.00 -0.76 10.57
C GLU A 282 26.71 -1.12 11.32
N LEU A 283 25.55 -0.94 10.68
CA LEU A 283 24.23 -1.20 11.27
C LEU A 283 23.65 -2.55 10.80
N THR A 284 24.41 -3.33 10.03
CA THR A 284 23.95 -4.58 9.43
C THR A 284 23.41 -5.58 10.45
N ASP A 285 23.92 -5.62 11.68
CA ASP A 285 23.40 -6.51 12.72
C ASP A 285 21.95 -6.21 13.14
N TYR A 286 21.54 -4.93 13.06
CA TYR A 286 20.17 -4.49 13.35
C TYR A 286 19.23 -4.63 12.14
N LEU A 287 19.78 -4.72 10.92
CA LEU A 287 18.99 -4.79 9.69
C LEU A 287 18.52 -6.23 9.44
N VAL A 288 17.46 -6.62 10.14
CA VAL A 288 16.82 -7.93 10.01
C VAL A 288 15.30 -7.78 9.93
N ILE A 289 14.68 -8.49 8.98
CA ILE A 289 13.23 -8.58 8.86
C ILE A 289 12.78 -10.04 8.96
N ARG A 290 11.96 -10.30 9.98
CA ARG A 290 11.17 -11.53 10.08
C ARG A 290 9.86 -11.35 9.32
N VAL A 291 9.56 -12.24 8.39
CA VAL A 291 8.25 -12.26 7.71
C VAL A 291 7.30 -13.20 8.44
N VAL A 292 6.09 -12.71 8.72
CA VAL A 292 5.04 -13.48 9.40
C VAL A 292 3.80 -13.51 8.50
N PRO A 293 3.15 -14.67 8.30
CA PRO A 293 1.94 -14.74 7.50
C PRO A 293 0.79 -13.97 8.14
N LYS A 294 0.06 -13.20 7.32
CA LYS A 294 -1.17 -12.55 7.77
C LYS A 294 -2.25 -13.60 8.05
N GLU A 295 -2.81 -13.55 9.24
CA GLU A 295 -3.89 -14.44 9.63
C GLU A 295 -5.21 -14.11 8.91
N LYS A 296 -6.07 -15.12 8.75
CA LYS A 296 -7.46 -14.98 8.28
C LYS A 296 -7.60 -14.37 6.88
N GLU A 297 -6.65 -14.63 6.00
CA GLU A 297 -6.76 -14.35 4.57
C GLU A 297 -7.52 -15.47 3.85
N LEU A 298 -8.13 -15.16 2.70
CA LEU A 298 -8.82 -16.12 1.84
C LEU A 298 -7.93 -16.54 0.65
N LYS A 299 -6.62 -16.41 0.79
CA LYS A 299 -5.64 -16.73 -0.24
C LYS A 299 -4.72 -17.83 0.29
N VAL A 300 -4.44 -18.82 -0.54
CA VAL A 300 -3.40 -19.83 -0.28
C VAL A 300 -2.03 -19.15 -0.24
N GLN A 301 -1.82 -18.19 -1.15
CA GLN A 301 -0.69 -17.29 -1.13
C GLN A 301 -0.91 -16.17 -0.12
N TYR A 302 -0.33 -16.32 1.07
CA TYR A 302 -0.47 -15.35 2.14
C TYR A 302 0.28 -14.05 1.83
N ARG A 303 -0.16 -12.95 2.45
CA ARG A 303 0.62 -11.71 2.50
C ARG A 303 1.54 -11.69 3.71
N GLY A 304 2.84 -11.58 3.47
CA GLY A 304 3.86 -11.56 4.52
C GLY A 304 4.01 -10.17 5.15
N PHE A 305 3.76 -10.08 6.46
CA PHE A 305 4.01 -8.87 7.25
C PHE A 305 5.43 -8.85 7.78
N GLY A 306 6.14 -7.74 7.55
CA GLY A 306 7.50 -7.56 8.03
C GLY A 306 7.54 -7.15 9.51
N CYS A 307 8.38 -7.82 10.29
CA CYS A 307 8.72 -7.47 11.66
C CYS A 307 10.21 -7.17 11.75
N LYS A 308 10.58 -6.00 12.25
CA LYS A 308 11.98 -5.54 12.39
C LYS A 308 12.54 -5.82 13.78
N THR A 309 13.86 -5.73 13.93
CA THR A 309 14.55 -5.67 15.22
C THR A 309 14.06 -4.48 16.06
N LEU A 310 14.37 -4.48 17.36
CA LEU A 310 13.87 -3.45 18.28
C LEU A 310 14.30 -2.04 17.85
N GLU A 311 15.58 -1.87 17.54
CA GLU A 311 16.22 -0.60 17.18
C GLU A 311 15.73 -0.10 15.82
N ASP A 312 15.80 -0.96 14.78
CA ASP A 312 15.35 -0.59 13.43
C ASP A 312 13.83 -0.34 13.38
N ARG A 313 13.06 -0.98 14.26
CA ARG A 313 11.64 -0.70 14.44
C ARG A 313 11.39 0.70 14.97
N PHE A 314 12.12 1.17 15.99
CA PHE A 314 11.95 2.53 16.50
C PHE A 314 12.31 3.58 15.46
N ARG A 315 13.41 3.39 14.74
CA ARG A 315 13.78 4.24 13.61
C ARG A 315 12.69 4.24 12.52
N SER A 316 12.20 3.06 12.11
CA SER A 316 11.13 2.95 11.11
C SER A 316 9.83 3.61 11.57
N LEU A 317 9.52 3.52 12.86
CA LEU A 317 8.36 4.17 13.45
C LEU A 317 8.53 5.69 13.46
N ALA A 318 9.70 6.22 13.79
CA ALA A 318 10.01 7.65 13.71
C ALA A 318 9.86 8.15 12.26
N GLN A 319 10.44 7.44 11.29
CA GLN A 319 10.26 7.71 9.87
C GLN A 319 8.78 7.72 9.47
N GLU A 320 8.02 6.69 9.83
CA GLU A 320 6.60 6.56 9.48
C GLU A 320 5.75 7.66 10.12
N LYS A 321 6.03 8.05 11.37
CA LYS A 321 5.31 9.13 12.05
C LYS A 321 5.53 10.48 11.39
N ASN A 322 6.76 10.78 10.99
CA ASN A 322 7.07 12.01 10.28
C ASN A 322 6.48 12.00 8.86
N ALA A 323 6.49 10.87 8.15
CA ALA A 323 5.80 10.72 6.86
C ALA A 323 4.29 10.93 6.98
N MET A 324 3.65 10.33 7.99
CA MET A 324 2.22 10.49 8.24
C MET A 324 1.88 11.93 8.60
N ARG A 325 2.69 12.60 9.44
CA ARG A 325 2.52 14.03 9.73
C ARG A 325 2.60 14.88 8.47
N TYR A 326 3.58 14.63 7.59
CA TYR A 326 3.67 15.30 6.30
C TYR A 326 2.40 15.07 5.45
N LEU A 327 1.95 13.83 5.34
CA LEU A 327 0.73 13.48 4.59
C LEU A 327 -0.52 14.15 5.15
N ASP A 328 -0.64 14.25 6.46
CA ASP A 328 -1.76 14.89 7.15
C ASP A 328 -1.78 16.40 6.90
N GLU A 329 -0.59 17.01 6.86
CA GLU A 329 -0.47 18.45 6.73
C GLU A 329 -0.52 18.93 5.27
N TYR A 330 0.04 18.17 4.32
CA TYR A 330 0.31 18.63 2.95
C TYR A 330 -0.23 17.70 1.85
N SER A 331 -1.01 16.67 2.15
CA SER A 331 -1.57 15.77 1.13
C SER A 331 -3.05 15.51 1.37
N HIS A 332 -3.93 16.30 0.77
CA HIS A 332 -5.37 16.12 0.93
C HIS A 332 -5.90 14.85 0.25
N GLU A 333 -5.15 14.25 -0.68
CA GLU A 333 -5.54 13.08 -1.46
C GLU A 333 -5.40 11.77 -0.68
N GLN A 334 -4.61 11.76 0.39
CA GLN A 334 -4.41 10.57 1.22
C GLN A 334 -5.63 10.32 2.14
N ALA A 335 -5.77 9.05 2.53
CA ALA A 335 -6.87 8.57 3.37
C ALA A 335 -6.42 7.65 4.51
N MET A 336 -5.13 7.61 4.81
CA MET A 336 -4.53 6.70 5.78
C MET A 336 -4.72 7.15 7.22
N SER A 337 -4.78 8.45 7.47
CA SER A 337 -4.97 9.04 8.81
C SER A 337 -6.39 9.54 9.09
N LEU A 338 -7.27 9.48 8.10
CA LEU A 338 -8.62 10.04 8.23
C LEU A 338 -9.43 9.27 9.26
N SER A 339 -10.19 10.02 10.06
CA SER A 339 -11.19 9.45 10.94
C SER A 339 -12.33 8.82 10.13
N GLU A 340 -13.13 7.94 10.77
CA GLU A 340 -14.30 7.35 10.11
C GLU A 340 -15.28 8.42 9.62
N LEU A 341 -15.47 9.50 10.38
CA LEU A 341 -16.33 10.62 9.99
C LEU A 341 -15.79 11.33 8.74
N ASP A 342 -14.47 11.56 8.66
CA ASP A 342 -13.85 12.20 7.50
C ASP A 342 -13.91 11.31 6.26
N LEU A 343 -13.78 9.99 6.43
CA LEU A 343 -13.99 9.01 5.37
C LEU A 343 -15.43 9.06 4.85
N VAL A 344 -16.42 9.15 5.74
CA VAL A 344 -17.84 9.28 5.37
C VAL A 344 -18.08 10.60 4.63
N LYS A 345 -17.54 11.72 5.12
CA LYS A 345 -17.62 13.03 4.46
C LYS A 345 -17.02 12.97 3.04
N LYS A 346 -15.80 12.44 2.89
CA LYS A 346 -15.17 12.29 1.57
C LYS A 346 -16.02 11.41 0.63
N ARG A 347 -16.51 10.26 1.10
CA ARG A 347 -17.42 9.40 0.31
C ARG A 347 -18.71 10.12 -0.09
N HIS A 348 -19.26 10.93 0.80
CA HIS A 348 -20.43 11.75 0.51
C HIS A 348 -20.16 12.79 -0.58
N VAL A 349 -19.00 13.45 -0.54
CA VAL A 349 -18.56 14.35 -1.61
C VAL A 349 -18.45 13.61 -2.94
N PHE A 350 -17.76 12.46 -2.98
CA PHE A 350 -17.66 11.64 -4.19
C PHE A 350 -19.04 11.30 -4.76
N ARG A 351 -19.97 10.79 -3.93
CA ARG A 351 -21.33 10.45 -4.36
C ARG A 351 -22.10 11.63 -4.96
N ASN A 352 -21.79 12.87 -4.56
CA ASN A 352 -22.47 14.08 -5.01
C ASN A 352 -21.66 14.94 -5.98
N LEU A 353 -20.53 14.46 -6.50
CA LEU A 353 -19.69 15.23 -7.44
C LEU A 353 -20.49 15.74 -8.65
N TYR A 354 -21.48 14.97 -9.11
CA TYR A 354 -22.31 15.32 -10.28
C TYR A 354 -23.17 16.57 -10.05
N LYS A 355 -23.46 16.88 -8.77
CA LYS A 355 -24.18 18.09 -8.39
C LYS A 355 -23.27 19.31 -8.40
N ALA A 356 -22.02 19.13 -7.98
CA ALA A 356 -21.02 20.20 -7.89
C ALA A 356 -20.48 20.60 -9.28
N TYR A 357 -20.25 19.62 -10.16
CA TYR A 357 -19.69 19.84 -11.50
C TYR A 357 -20.76 19.63 -12.57
N ARG A 358 -21.73 20.55 -12.65
CA ARG A 358 -22.76 20.52 -13.70
C ARG A 358 -22.12 20.61 -15.09
N GLY A 359 -22.69 19.90 -16.05
CA GLY A 359 -22.17 19.84 -17.43
C GLY A 359 -20.96 18.92 -17.64
N HIS A 360 -20.39 18.34 -16.57
CA HIS A 360 -19.27 17.41 -16.66
C HIS A 360 -19.76 15.95 -16.53
N ARG A 361 -19.09 15.04 -17.22
CA ARG A 361 -19.25 13.58 -17.01
C ARG A 361 -18.25 13.13 -15.95
N ILE A 362 -18.72 12.37 -14.97
CA ILE A 362 -17.87 11.85 -13.90
C ILE A 362 -17.53 10.39 -14.18
N LEU A 363 -16.24 10.11 -14.17
CA LEU A 363 -15.70 8.77 -14.28
C LEU A 363 -15.08 8.36 -12.94
N TYR A 364 -15.47 7.22 -12.41
CA TYR A 364 -14.81 6.61 -11.26
C TYR A 364 -13.86 5.53 -11.74
N VAL A 365 -12.56 5.74 -11.50
CA VAL A 365 -11.52 4.75 -11.80
C VAL A 365 -11.03 4.16 -10.48
N LEU A 366 -11.21 2.86 -10.30
CA LEU A 366 -10.70 2.13 -9.14
C LEU A 366 -9.43 1.38 -9.55
N ILE A 367 -8.28 1.85 -9.07
CA ILE A 367 -6.98 1.24 -9.35
C ILE A 367 -6.57 0.38 -8.16
N HIS A 368 -6.33 -0.89 -8.41
CA HIS A 368 -5.76 -1.82 -7.43
C HIS A 368 -4.41 -2.32 -7.92
N ALA A 369 -3.33 -1.83 -7.30
CA ALA A 369 -1.97 -2.25 -7.64
C ALA A 369 -1.68 -3.63 -7.03
N LYS A 370 -1.25 -4.57 -7.88
CA LYS A 370 -0.82 -5.90 -7.44
C LYS A 370 0.52 -5.77 -6.72
N ALA A 371 0.66 -6.43 -5.58
CA ALA A 371 1.91 -6.47 -4.80
C ALA A 371 2.58 -5.09 -4.64
N TRP A 372 1.75 -4.06 -4.41
CA TRP A 372 2.12 -2.64 -4.40
C TRP A 372 3.39 -2.36 -3.58
N ASN A 373 3.48 -2.92 -2.38
CA ASN A 373 4.62 -2.78 -1.48
C ASN A 373 5.91 -3.38 -2.05
N ASN A 374 5.82 -4.51 -2.76
CA ASN A 374 6.97 -5.28 -3.23
C ASN A 374 7.63 -4.68 -4.48
N HIS A 375 6.89 -3.92 -5.29
CA HIS A 375 7.36 -3.38 -6.56
C HIS A 375 7.95 -1.98 -6.48
N PHE A 376 7.94 -1.34 -5.30
CA PHE A 376 8.74 -0.13 -5.10
C PHE A 376 10.24 -0.43 -5.23
N ARG A 377 11.00 0.53 -5.75
CA ARG A 377 12.44 0.41 -5.94
C ARG A 377 13.14 1.65 -5.44
N ARG A 378 14.43 1.50 -5.15
CA ARG A 378 15.31 2.60 -4.74
C ARG A 378 15.21 3.82 -5.68
N VAL A 379 15.28 3.59 -6.99
CA VAL A 379 15.22 4.68 -7.99
C VAL A 379 13.89 5.42 -7.96
N THR A 380 12.79 4.75 -7.64
CA THR A 380 11.45 5.35 -7.66
C THR A 380 11.04 5.99 -6.34
N VAL A 381 11.69 5.62 -5.23
CA VAL A 381 11.35 6.10 -3.88
C VAL A 381 12.49 6.92 -3.29
N ASP A 382 13.66 6.31 -3.09
CA ASP A 382 14.77 6.91 -2.34
C ASP A 382 15.26 8.21 -3.01
N VAL A 383 15.31 8.25 -4.35
CA VAL A 383 15.66 9.46 -5.11
C VAL A 383 14.61 10.56 -4.91
N VAL A 384 13.32 10.19 -4.95
CA VAL A 384 12.22 11.16 -4.81
C VAL A 384 12.18 11.78 -3.41
N VAL A 385 12.29 10.94 -2.38
CA VAL A 385 12.22 11.41 -0.99
C VAL A 385 13.50 12.12 -0.54
N ARG A 386 14.63 11.90 -1.22
CA ARG A 386 15.87 12.68 -1.01
C ARG A 386 15.67 14.14 -1.33
N GLU A 387 15.11 14.43 -2.50
CA GLU A 387 14.90 15.81 -2.97
C GLU A 387 13.67 16.49 -2.34
N THR A 388 12.96 15.78 -1.45
CA THR A 388 11.72 16.28 -0.85
C THR A 388 11.70 16.08 0.67
N SER A 389 11.30 14.91 1.16
CA SER A 389 11.14 14.65 2.61
C SER A 389 12.45 14.87 3.38
N ASP A 390 13.57 14.37 2.89
CA ASP A 390 14.87 14.54 3.54
C ASP A 390 15.26 16.03 3.64
N ARG A 391 15.02 16.83 2.58
CA ARG A 391 15.22 18.29 2.59
C ARG A 391 14.31 19.00 3.59
N ILE A 392 13.02 18.68 3.56
CA ILE A 392 11.99 19.31 4.41
C ILE A 392 12.27 19.04 5.89
N PHE A 393 12.72 17.83 6.22
CA PHE A 393 13.03 17.41 7.59
C PHE A 393 14.50 17.61 8.01
N SER A 394 15.36 18.03 7.09
CA SER A 394 16.82 18.13 7.26
C SER A 394 17.48 16.84 7.79
N VAL A 395 17.12 15.69 7.22
CA VAL A 395 17.67 14.37 7.59
C VAL A 395 17.95 13.53 6.33
N ASN A 396 18.76 12.49 6.44
CA ASN A 396 19.06 11.51 5.40
C ASN A 396 18.45 10.13 5.75
N ILE A 397 17.23 10.12 6.29
CA ILE A 397 16.59 8.88 6.77
C ILE A 397 15.65 8.29 5.71
N PHE A 398 14.86 9.12 5.03
CA PHE A 398 13.86 8.64 4.09
C PHE A 398 14.52 8.07 2.84
N SER A 399 15.57 8.72 2.32
CA SER A 399 16.29 8.28 1.10
C SER A 399 17.21 7.08 1.28
N LYS A 400 17.26 6.49 2.48
CA LYS A 400 17.99 5.24 2.75
C LYS A 400 17.06 4.04 2.93
N THR A 401 15.77 4.17 2.62
CA THR A 401 14.78 3.11 2.86
C THR A 401 15.10 1.84 2.07
N HIS A 402 15.34 1.95 0.77
CA HIS A 402 15.71 0.78 -0.05
C HIS A 402 17.18 0.40 0.10
N LEU A 403 18.06 1.35 0.40
CA LEU A 403 19.43 1.02 0.82
C LEU A 403 19.42 0.07 2.03
N ALA A 404 18.56 0.29 3.02
CA ALA A 404 18.40 -0.61 4.15
C ALA A 404 17.86 -1.98 3.72
N TYR A 405 16.84 -2.03 2.85
CA TYR A 405 16.33 -3.30 2.32
C TYR A 405 17.41 -4.11 1.59
N GLN A 406 18.30 -3.47 0.84
CA GLN A 406 19.44 -4.11 0.16
C GLN A 406 20.46 -4.74 1.12
N ARG A 407 20.55 -4.27 2.37
CA ARG A 407 21.49 -4.79 3.39
C ARG A 407 20.81 -5.69 4.44
N THR A 408 19.49 -5.82 4.38
CA THR A 408 18.69 -6.52 5.37
C THR A 408 18.76 -8.04 5.19
N LEU A 409 18.90 -8.79 6.28
CA LEU A 409 18.61 -10.24 6.29
C LEU A 409 17.11 -10.45 6.41
N VAL A 410 16.50 -11.18 5.48
CA VAL A 410 15.09 -11.53 5.56
C VAL A 410 14.96 -13.02 5.85
N TYR A 411 14.10 -13.39 6.80
CA TYR A 411 13.86 -14.79 7.14
C TYR A 411 12.41 -15.09 7.54
N ILE A 412 12.04 -16.36 7.37
CA ILE A 412 10.69 -16.89 7.56
C ILE A 412 10.80 -18.14 8.45
N PRO A 413 10.55 -18.02 9.77
CA PRO A 413 10.89 -19.08 10.72
C PRO A 413 9.89 -20.23 10.79
N ASN A 414 8.67 -20.08 10.26
CA ASN A 414 7.58 -21.04 10.43
C ASN A 414 7.37 -21.96 9.21
N GLY A 415 8.38 -22.13 8.36
CA GLY A 415 8.34 -23.11 7.27
C GLY A 415 8.71 -24.52 7.73
N GLN A 416 8.42 -25.55 6.91
CA GLN A 416 8.99 -26.89 7.11
C GLN A 416 10.52 -26.87 7.07
N GLN A 417 11.07 -25.93 6.29
CA GLN A 417 12.47 -25.50 6.30
C GLN A 417 12.48 -23.98 6.56
N GLY A 418 13.55 -23.46 7.16
CA GLY A 418 13.72 -22.02 7.36
C GLY A 418 14.10 -21.34 6.05
N TYR A 419 13.23 -20.49 5.50
CA TYR A 419 13.53 -19.70 4.31
C TYR A 419 14.20 -18.39 4.70
N TYR A 420 15.30 -18.04 4.04
CA TYR A 420 15.98 -16.78 4.25
C TYR A 420 16.74 -16.33 3.01
N TRP A 421 16.98 -15.02 2.89
CA TRP A 421 17.82 -14.43 1.86
C TRP A 421 18.44 -13.11 2.33
N GLN A 422 19.48 -12.69 1.62
CA GLN A 422 20.27 -11.51 1.92
C GLN A 422 19.94 -10.40 0.92
N GLY A 423 19.42 -9.28 1.42
CA GLY A 423 19.15 -8.10 0.61
C GLY A 423 17.96 -8.25 -0.34
N GLN A 424 17.28 -7.14 -0.62
CA GLN A 424 16.23 -7.07 -1.63
C GLN A 424 16.02 -5.63 -2.09
N ASP A 425 15.49 -5.45 -3.30
CA ASP A 425 15.22 -4.12 -3.88
C ASP A 425 13.79 -3.62 -3.63
N GLY A 426 12.89 -4.52 -3.28
CA GLY A 426 11.48 -4.25 -2.99
C GLY A 426 11.17 -4.02 -1.51
N GLY A 427 9.98 -3.50 -1.23
CA GLY A 427 9.44 -3.37 0.14
C GLY A 427 8.73 -4.63 0.64
N ILE A 428 8.30 -4.61 1.91
CA ILE A 428 7.53 -5.68 2.58
C ILE A 428 6.29 -5.09 3.26
N GLU A 429 5.14 -5.72 3.08
CA GLU A 429 3.86 -5.25 3.64
C GLU A 429 3.92 -4.92 5.14
N GLY A 430 3.24 -3.84 5.51
CA GLY A 430 3.18 -3.35 6.89
C GLY A 430 4.37 -2.46 7.31
N LEU A 431 5.34 -2.22 6.43
CA LEU A 431 6.46 -1.28 6.64
C LEU A 431 6.28 -0.04 5.75
N ASN A 432 6.86 1.11 6.13
CA ASN A 432 7.05 2.32 5.30
C ASN A 432 5.83 2.82 4.47
N GLN A 433 4.60 2.58 4.93
CA GLN A 433 3.38 2.86 4.18
C GLN A 433 3.23 4.35 3.85
N GLY A 434 3.51 5.23 4.82
CA GLY A 434 3.44 6.68 4.62
C GLY A 434 4.40 7.14 3.53
N THR A 435 5.64 6.64 3.54
CA THR A 435 6.64 6.96 2.51
C THR A 435 6.17 6.52 1.12
N TRP A 436 5.59 5.32 1.01
CA TRP A 436 5.05 4.83 -0.26
C TRP A 436 3.90 5.67 -0.78
N VAL A 437 2.99 6.12 0.11
CA VAL A 437 1.86 6.97 -0.29
C VAL A 437 2.31 8.34 -0.79
N ILE A 438 3.32 8.97 -0.16
CA ILE A 438 3.88 10.27 -0.60
C ILE A 438 4.31 10.17 -2.07
N VAL A 439 5.10 9.15 -2.40
CA VAL A 439 5.62 8.95 -3.76
C VAL A 439 4.51 8.52 -4.72
N TYR A 440 3.63 7.61 -4.29
CA TYR A 440 2.62 7.00 -5.16
C TYR A 440 1.55 8.00 -5.63
N ILE A 441 1.18 8.98 -4.79
CA ILE A 441 0.26 10.06 -5.20
C ILE A 441 0.83 10.82 -6.40
N ALA A 442 2.12 11.17 -6.37
CA ALA A 442 2.78 11.86 -7.48
C ALA A 442 2.99 10.95 -8.71
N GLN A 443 3.27 9.65 -8.49
CA GLN A 443 3.36 8.67 -9.57
C GLN A 443 2.06 8.49 -10.35
N ILE A 444 0.90 8.56 -9.68
CA ILE A 444 -0.42 8.50 -10.37
C ILE A 444 -0.70 9.78 -11.17
N LYS A 445 -0.25 10.95 -10.69
CA LYS A 445 -0.44 12.22 -11.40
C LYS A 445 0.29 12.26 -12.75
N THR A 446 1.50 11.69 -12.80
CA THR A 446 2.37 11.70 -13.99
C THR A 446 1.72 11.14 -15.27
N PRO A 447 1.10 9.94 -15.30
CA PRO A 447 0.46 9.42 -16.51
C PRO A 447 -0.85 10.12 -16.88
N LEU A 448 -1.43 10.92 -15.98
CA LEU A 448 -2.66 11.69 -16.23
C LEU A 448 -2.37 13.12 -16.70
N GLU A 449 -1.10 13.50 -16.75
CA GLU A 449 -0.64 14.74 -17.34
C GLU A 449 -1.04 14.80 -18.83
N GLY A 450 -1.58 15.94 -19.27
CA GLY A 450 -2.00 16.17 -20.66
C GLY A 450 -3.47 15.86 -20.95
N TYR A 451 -4.17 15.15 -20.08
CA TYR A 451 -5.63 15.03 -20.18
C TYR A 451 -6.31 16.30 -19.67
N ARG A 452 -7.25 16.86 -20.44
CA ARG A 452 -8.09 17.99 -20.00
C ARG A 452 -9.20 17.51 -19.04
N THR A 453 -8.80 16.88 -17.93
CA THR A 453 -9.71 16.35 -16.92
C THR A 453 -9.43 16.97 -15.56
N LEU A 454 -10.49 17.34 -14.84
CA LEU A 454 -10.37 17.60 -13.41
C LEU A 454 -10.29 16.26 -12.69
N THR A 455 -9.11 15.93 -12.17
CA THR A 455 -8.88 14.65 -11.49
C THR A 455 -8.82 14.85 -9.98
N ILE A 456 -9.70 14.14 -9.26
CA ILE A 456 -9.70 14.09 -7.79
C ILE A 456 -9.14 12.74 -7.39
N TYR A 457 -8.04 12.74 -6.65
CA TYR A 457 -7.39 11.53 -6.19
C TYR A 457 -7.84 11.16 -4.77
N TYR A 458 -7.93 9.86 -4.55
CA TYR A 458 -8.17 9.30 -3.23
C TYR A 458 -7.31 8.05 -3.06
N VAL A 459 -6.27 8.16 -2.25
CA VAL A 459 -5.29 7.09 -2.05
C VAL A 459 -5.37 6.60 -0.60
N LYS A 460 -5.66 5.32 -0.46
CA LYS A 460 -5.46 4.58 0.79
C LYS A 460 -4.32 3.59 0.55
N GLY A 461 -3.32 3.59 1.42
CA GLY A 461 -2.23 2.61 1.39
C GLY A 461 -2.78 1.19 1.31
N MET A 462 -2.13 0.35 0.51
CA MET A 462 -2.59 -1.02 0.25
C MET A 462 -2.01 -1.94 1.33
N THR A 463 -2.79 -2.08 2.42
CA THR A 463 -2.47 -2.92 3.59
C THR A 463 -3.13 -4.28 3.59
#